data_AF-A0A960EGZ0-F1
#
_entry.id   AF-A0A960EGZ0-F1
#
_cell.length_a   1.000
_cell.length_b   1.000
_cell.length_c   1.000
_cell.angle_alpha   90.00
_cell.angle_beta   90.00
_cell.angle_gamma   90.00
#
_symmetry.space_group_name_H-M   'P 1'
#
loop_
_entity.id
_entity.type
_entity.pdbx_description
1 polymer ?
#
loop_
_entity_poly.entity_id
_entity_poly.type
_entity_poly.pdbx_seq_one_letter_code
_entity_poly.pdbx_strand_id
1 'polypeptide(L)'
;MIVRAFSVFEGLVYHAALVDGAHPCRPNLEVEAVVRPGDADGGPLLLPLADYAALAGGFERVRPCLDRWRADGRLADHLGVTHLAFPFWTPVLLESPPAPGADETPR
;
A
#
# COMPACT_ATOMS: atom_id res chain seq x y z
N MET A 1 10.19 -21.91 -8.41
CA MET A 1 10.56 -21.07 -7.25
C MET A 1 9.40 -20.13 -6.99
N ILE A 2 8.83 -20.12 -5.79
CA ILE A 2 7.79 -19.16 -5.40
C ILE A 2 8.47 -18.15 -4.46
N VAL A 3 8.51 -16.88 -4.85
CA VAL A 3 8.99 -15.78 -4.00
C VAL A 3 7.77 -15.21 -3.27
N ARG A 4 7.78 -15.22 -1.93
CA ARG A 4 6.76 -14.53 -1.13
C ARG A 4 7.33 -13.19 -0.71
N ALA A 5 6.84 -12.11 -1.31
CA ALA A 5 7.19 -10.75 -0.94
C ALA A 5 6.16 -10.18 0.04
N PHE A 6 6.63 -9.44 1.04
CA PHE A 6 5.76 -8.62 1.87
C PHE A 6 5.60 -7.28 1.17
N SER A 7 4.35 -6.91 0.87
CA SER A 7 4.03 -5.59 0.33
C SER A 7 3.63 -4.61 1.45
N VAL A 8 3.39 -5.13 2.66
CA VAL A 8 3.19 -4.36 3.89
C VAL A 8 4.02 -4.99 5.01
N PHE A 9 4.79 -4.18 5.74
CA PHE A 9 5.53 -4.60 6.94
C PHE A 9 5.65 -3.44 7.91
N GLU A 10 5.29 -3.65 9.18
CA GLU A 10 5.30 -2.62 10.23
C GLU A 10 4.60 -1.29 9.81
N GLY A 11 3.48 -1.39 9.12
CA GLY A 11 2.72 -0.24 8.62
C GLY A 11 3.28 0.42 7.35
N LEU A 12 4.42 -0.03 6.82
CA LEU A 12 5.02 0.49 5.59
C LEU A 12 4.58 -0.31 4.36
N VAL A 13 4.16 0.40 3.31
CA VAL A 13 3.80 -0.16 2.01
C VAL A 13 4.99 -0.11 1.07
N TYR A 14 5.36 -1.26 0.51
CA TYR A 14 6.49 -1.40 -0.42
C TYR A 14 6.05 -1.57 -1.88
N HIS A 15 4.91 -2.23 -2.11
CA HIS A 15 4.39 -2.48 -3.44
C HIS A 15 2.89 -2.17 -3.46
N ALA A 16 2.48 -1.32 -4.41
CA ALA A 16 1.09 -0.92 -4.56
C ALA A 16 0.80 -0.55 -6.03
N ALA A 17 -0.47 -0.65 -6.41
CA ALA A 17 -0.98 -0.11 -7.66
C ALA A 17 -1.87 1.10 -7.38
N LEU A 18 -1.81 2.13 -8.24
CA LEU A 18 -2.70 3.27 -8.18
C LEU A 18 -4.02 2.95 -8.89
N VAL A 19 -5.13 2.99 -8.16
CA VAL A 19 -6.47 2.63 -8.69
C VAL A 19 -7.03 3.72 -9.59
N ASP A 20 -6.88 4.99 -9.21
CA ASP A 20 -7.26 6.17 -10.02
C ASP A 20 -6.15 7.20 -10.03
N GLY A 21 -5.48 7.36 -11.19
CA GLY A 21 -4.45 8.36 -11.42
C GLY A 21 -4.96 9.71 -11.97
N ALA A 22 -6.27 9.86 -12.22
CA ALA A 22 -6.84 11.10 -12.72
C ALA A 22 -6.92 12.17 -11.63
N HIS A 23 -7.10 11.77 -10.36
CA HIS A 23 -7.26 12.66 -9.21
C HIS A 23 -6.14 12.48 -8.17
N PRO A 24 -4.92 12.96 -8.43
CA PRO A 24 -3.75 12.68 -7.59
C PRO A 24 -3.93 13.16 -6.14
N CYS A 25 -4.76 14.18 -5.85
CA CYS A 25 -4.97 14.64 -4.47
C CYS A 25 -5.92 13.74 -3.66
N ARG A 26 -6.53 12.72 -4.29
CA ARG A 26 -7.43 11.73 -3.66
C ARG A 26 -6.88 10.32 -3.89
N PRO A 27 -5.72 10.00 -3.31
CA PRO A 27 -5.01 8.75 -3.58
C PRO A 27 -5.83 7.54 -3.13
N ASN A 28 -5.99 6.57 -4.03
CA ASN A 28 -6.55 5.25 -3.74
C ASN A 28 -5.61 4.19 -4.32
N LEU A 29 -5.17 3.28 -3.46
CA LEU A 29 -4.18 2.27 -3.79
C LEU A 29 -4.75 0.87 -3.56
N GLU A 30 -4.30 -0.06 -4.39
CA GLU A 30 -4.48 -1.49 -4.17
C GLU A 30 -3.14 -2.11 -3.79
N VAL A 31 -3.16 -2.98 -2.79
CA VAL A 31 -1.98 -3.63 -2.24
C VAL A 31 -2.26 -5.12 -2.10
N GLU A 32 -1.48 -5.93 -2.77
CA GLU A 32 -1.49 -7.39 -2.58
C GLU A 32 -0.37 -7.76 -1.61
N ALA A 33 -0.72 -8.28 -0.43
CA ALA A 33 0.24 -8.56 0.63
C ALA A 33 -0.10 -9.83 1.41
N VAL A 34 0.94 -10.55 1.86
CA VAL A 34 0.84 -11.42 3.02
C VAL A 34 0.98 -10.55 4.25
N VAL A 35 -0.04 -10.48 5.10
CA VAL A 35 -0.07 -9.61 6.29
C VAL A 35 0.02 -10.47 7.56
N ARG A 36 0.90 -10.10 8.49
CA ARG A 36 1.00 -10.70 9.83
C ARG A 36 0.42 -9.75 10.88
N PRO A 37 0.14 -10.23 12.10
CA PRO A 37 -0.21 -9.35 13.21
C PRO A 37 0.88 -8.27 13.40
N GLY A 38 0.47 -7.01 13.53
CA GLY A 38 1.37 -5.85 13.61
C GLY A 38 1.65 -5.15 12.27
N ASP A 39 1.45 -5.82 11.12
CA ASP A 39 1.84 -5.23 9.83
C ASP A 39 0.87 -4.13 9.36
N ALA A 40 -0.43 -4.22 9.67
CA ALA A 40 -1.44 -3.30 9.15
C ALA A 40 -2.43 -2.79 10.21
N ASP A 41 -2.46 -3.40 11.40
CA ASP A 41 -3.38 -3.11 12.50
C ASP A 41 -2.84 -2.08 13.51
N GLY A 42 -1.56 -1.68 13.39
CA GLY A 42 -0.90 -0.74 14.29
C GLY A 42 -1.18 0.75 14.03
N GLY A 43 -1.94 1.10 12.98
CA GLY A 43 -2.23 2.49 12.63
C GLY A 43 -2.39 2.72 11.12
N PRO A 44 -2.15 3.95 10.63
CA PRO A 44 -2.22 4.24 9.21
C PRO A 44 -1.12 3.47 8.44
N LEU A 45 -1.46 3.04 7.23
CA LEU A 45 -0.46 2.53 6.30
C LEU A 45 0.30 3.71 5.67
N LEU A 46 1.60 3.56 5.51
CA LEU A 46 2.49 4.61 5.04
C LEU A 46 3.13 4.19 3.72
N LEU A 47 3.01 5.02 2.69
CA LEU A 47 3.75 4.87 1.45
C LEU A 47 4.74 6.04 1.33
N PRO A 48 6.03 5.81 1.02
CA PRO A 48 6.95 6.92 0.78
C PRO A 48 6.37 7.90 -0.24
N LEU A 49 6.46 9.21 0.05
CA LEU A 49 5.86 10.23 -0.81
C LEU A 49 6.46 10.20 -2.23
N ALA A 50 7.74 9.86 -2.34
CA ALA A 50 8.43 9.69 -3.62
C ALA A 50 7.81 8.54 -4.46
N ASP A 51 7.47 7.42 -3.81
CA ASP A 51 6.85 6.28 -4.49
C ASP A 51 5.43 6.62 -4.95
N TYR A 52 4.66 7.31 -4.11
CA TYR A 52 3.36 7.82 -4.53
C TYR A 52 3.49 8.77 -5.73
N ALA A 53 4.47 9.67 -5.70
CA ALA A 53 4.71 10.58 -6.81
C ALA A 53 5.07 9.84 -8.10
N ALA A 54 5.88 8.79 -8.03
CA ALA A 54 6.19 7.94 -9.18
C ALA A 54 4.92 7.27 -9.74
N LEU A 55 4.09 6.67 -8.87
CA LEU A 55 2.82 6.05 -9.26
C LEU A 55 1.84 7.04 -9.88
N ALA A 56 1.80 8.27 -9.36
CA ALA A 56 0.91 9.33 -9.83
C ALA A 56 1.40 10.04 -11.10
N GLY A 57 2.49 9.57 -11.73
CA GLY A 57 3.02 10.15 -12.98
C GLY A 57 3.94 11.35 -12.78
N GLY A 58 4.62 11.43 -11.62
CA GLY A 58 5.68 12.39 -11.33
C GLY A 58 5.34 13.43 -10.27
N PHE A 59 6.37 14.01 -9.67
CA PHE A 59 6.25 14.97 -8.57
C PHE A 59 5.44 16.22 -8.96
N GLU A 60 5.56 16.73 -10.19
CA GLU A 60 4.82 17.93 -10.60
C GLU A 60 3.29 17.75 -10.59
N ARG A 61 2.79 16.53 -10.84
CA ARG A 61 1.34 16.25 -10.72
C ARG A 61 0.88 16.23 -9.27
N VAL A 62 1.78 15.90 -8.34
CA VAL A 62 1.49 15.72 -6.92
C VAL A 62 1.75 16.99 -6.11
N ARG A 63 2.69 17.84 -6.53
CA ARG A 63 3.08 19.08 -5.85
C ARG A 63 1.89 19.95 -5.42
N PRO A 64 0.83 20.15 -6.23
CA PRO A 64 -0.34 20.94 -5.83
C PRO A 64 -1.15 20.34 -4.67
N CYS A 65 -1.00 19.03 -4.41
CA CYS A 65 -1.74 18.31 -3.38
C CYS A 65 -1.08 18.40 -1.99
N LEU A 66 0.19 18.79 -1.91
CA LEU A 66 1.00 18.70 -0.69
C LEU A 66 0.43 19.54 0.46
N ASP A 67 0.01 20.77 0.17
CA ASP A 67 -0.53 21.68 1.20
C ASP A 67 -1.83 21.14 1.78
N ARG A 68 -2.68 20.56 0.91
CA ARG A 68 -3.91 19.90 1.35
C ARG A 68 -3.59 18.71 2.24
N TRP A 69 -2.71 17.81 1.84
CA TRP A 69 -2.39 16.63 2.66
C TRP A 69 -1.72 17.00 3.98
N ARG A 70 -0.92 18.06 4.01
CA ARG A 70 -0.38 18.59 5.25
C ARG A 70 -1.51 19.07 6.16
N ALA A 71 -2.46 19.84 5.63
CA ALA A 71 -3.63 20.30 6.39
C ALA A 71 -4.51 19.14 6.88
N ASP A 72 -4.66 18.09 6.05
CA ASP A 72 -5.41 16.88 6.37
C ASP A 72 -4.63 15.92 7.31
N GLY A 73 -3.42 16.28 7.76
CA GLY A 73 -2.58 15.43 8.63
C GLY A 73 -2.09 14.14 7.96
N ARG A 74 -2.07 14.08 6.63
CA ARG A 74 -1.71 12.89 5.85
C ARG A 74 -0.23 12.78 5.50
N LEU A 75 0.58 13.79 5.80
CA LEU A 75 2.04 13.70 5.64
C LEU A 75 2.66 13.32 6.98
N ALA A 76 3.26 12.14 7.03
CA ALA A 76 3.93 11.62 8.23
C ALA A 76 5.43 11.54 7.99
N ASP A 77 6.23 11.90 9.00
CA ASP A 77 7.64 11.53 9.04
C ASP A 77 7.76 10.15 9.68
N HIS A 78 8.50 9.26 9.02
CA HIS A 78 8.87 7.97 9.59
C HIS A 78 10.33 7.69 9.22
N LEU A 79 11.18 7.58 10.25
CA LEU A 79 12.63 7.39 10.11
C LEU A 79 13.32 8.46 9.23
N GLY A 80 12.83 9.70 9.27
CA GLY A 80 13.38 10.81 8.48
C GLY A 80 12.96 10.81 7.01
N VAL A 81 12.00 9.96 6.63
CA VAL A 81 11.41 9.93 5.28
C VAL A 81 9.95 10.38 5.36
N THR A 82 9.57 11.29 4.48
CA THR A 82 8.16 11.72 4.35
C THR A 82 7.34 10.66 3.65
N HIS A 83 6.26 10.24 4.30
CA HIS A 83 5.28 9.30 3.81
C HIS A 83 3.91 9.96 3.62
N LEU A 84 3.16 9.47 2.65
CA LEU A 84 1.73 9.70 2.55
C LEU A 84 0.99 8.62 3.36
N ALA A 85 0.22 9.05 4.33
CA ALA A 85 -0.56 8.20 5.21
C ALA A 85 -1.92 7.83 4.62
N PHE A 86 -2.28 6.57 4.79
CA PHE A 86 -3.55 5.94 4.44
C PHE A 86 -4.19 5.44 5.74
N PRO A 87 -4.96 6.31 6.44
CA PRO A 87 -5.55 5.98 7.73
C PRO A 87 -6.72 4.99 7.63
N PHE A 88 -7.27 4.82 6.42
CA PHE A 88 -8.36 3.91 6.15
C PHE A 88 -7.96 2.97 5.03
N TRP A 89 -8.21 1.69 5.24
CA TRP A 89 -7.99 0.62 4.29
C TRP A 89 -8.96 -0.51 4.62
N THR A 90 -9.23 -1.37 3.64
CA THR A 90 -10.16 -2.48 3.78
C THR A 90 -9.47 -3.77 3.36
N PRO A 91 -9.37 -4.79 4.23
CA PRO A 91 -8.86 -6.09 3.82
C PRO A 91 -9.82 -6.73 2.82
N VAL A 92 -9.28 -7.19 1.70
CA VAL A 92 -9.97 -8.10 0.78
C VAL A 92 -9.29 -9.46 0.92
N LEU A 93 -9.99 -10.41 1.54
CA LEU A 93 -9.49 -11.78 1.65
C LEU A 93 -9.69 -12.45 0.28
N LEU A 94 -8.59 -12.63 -0.43
CA LEU A 94 -8.58 -13.46 -1.63
C LEU A 94 -8.53 -14.93 -1.20
N GLU A 95 -9.40 -15.77 -1.78
CA GLU A 95 -9.34 -17.21 -1.57
C GLU A 95 -7.93 -17.69 -1.93
N SER A 96 -7.28 -18.42 -1.03
CA SER A 96 -5.99 -19.02 -1.36
C SER A 96 -6.20 -20.03 -2.48
N PRO A 97 -5.38 -20.02 -3.54
CA PRO A 97 -5.38 -21.13 -4.48
C PRO A 97 -5.10 -22.44 -3.72
N PRO A 98 -5.70 -23.57 -4.14
CA PRO A 98 -5.52 -24.84 -3.45
C PRO A 98 -4.03 -25.16 -3.35
N ALA A 99 -3.63 -25.77 -2.23
CA ALA A 99 -2.26 -26.21 -2.05
C ALA A 99 -1.85 -27.12 -3.22
N PRO A 100 -0.65 -26.95 -3.80
CA PRO A 100 -0.18 -27.83 -4.86
C PRO A 100 -0.19 -29.28 -4.36
N GLY A 101 -0.97 -30.14 -5.00
CA GLY A 101 -1.12 -31.57 -4.65
C GLY A 101 -2.41 -31.95 -3.90
N ALA A 102 -3.32 -31.01 -3.63
CA ALA A 102 -4.59 -31.32 -2.94
C ALA A 102 -5.59 -32.16 -3.78
N ASP A 103 -5.30 -32.42 -5.06
CA ASP A 103 -6.18 -33.16 -5.99
C ASP A 103 -5.73 -34.62 -6.25
N GLU A 104 -4.66 -35.08 -5.59
CA GLU A 104 -4.30 -36.51 -5.61
C GLU A 104 -5.17 -37.30 -4.62
N THR A 105 -6.42 -37.53 -5.02
CA THR A 105 -7.25 -38.57 -4.39
C THR A 105 -6.66 -39.94 -4.74
N PRO A 106 -6.31 -40.80 -3.76
CA PRO A 106 -5.84 -42.15 -4.07
C PRO A 106 -6.99 -42.94 -4.71
N ARG A 107 -6.74 -43.50 -5.90
CA ARG A 107 -7.62 -44.45 -6.57
C ARG A 107 -7.54 -45.83 -5.92
#